data_AF-A0A518BWD1-F1
#
_entry.id   AF-A0A518BWD1-F1
#
_cell.length_a   1.000
_cell.length_b   1.000
_cell.length_c   1.000
_cell.angle_alpha   90.00
_cell.angle_beta   90.00
_cell.angle_gamma   90.00
#
_symmetry.space_group_name_H-M   'P 1'
#
loop_
_entity.id
_entity.type
_entity.pdbx_description
1 polymer ?
#
loop_
_entity_poly.entity_id
_entity_poly.type
_entity_poly.pdbx_seq_one_letter_code
_entity_poly.pdbx_strand_id
1 'polypeptide(L)'
;MPVTRGWSYLWACLALSACVHDAARGGTFSSGSLLLSSGDLDPLEAVVNQGQLEFSSIFTKTLDNGASIEQLNTALTHNPLPTMVVMEVLETRGNQRQIIGGYNPQAWGGSGDGYNYTYRSSEQTAFLFNITTGDILHQRHQGRPAYYQTYRSSIIDLAFGGGFDLKLTHGLTMGSARELSYGSGDLDDHNILAEAANTTFHVGTLEIFTVVPYSPSVPTPNASLAGMFALLTLLARRPA
;
A
#
# COMPACT_ATOMS: atom_id res chain seq x y z
N MET A 1 34.98 -20.28 71.70
CA MET A 1 35.44 -21.36 70.80
C MET A 1 34.25 -21.81 69.94
N PRO A 2 34.43 -22.19 68.67
CA PRO A 2 34.40 -21.40 67.43
C PRO A 2 33.06 -21.51 66.64
N VAL A 3 32.60 -20.44 65.97
CA VAL A 3 32.61 -20.18 64.49
C VAL A 3 32.05 -21.31 63.59
N THR A 4 30.96 -21.01 62.86
CA THR A 4 30.81 -21.19 61.38
C THR A 4 29.58 -20.38 60.91
N ARG A 5 29.77 -19.20 60.29
CA ARG A 5 29.69 -18.92 58.84
C ARG A 5 28.46 -19.53 58.14
N GLY A 6 27.40 -18.74 58.00
CA GLY A 6 26.29 -18.98 57.07
C GLY A 6 26.42 -18.06 55.85
N TRP A 7 26.45 -18.67 54.67
CA TRP A 7 26.68 -18.03 53.37
C TRP A 7 25.52 -17.14 52.90
N SER A 8 25.92 -16.09 52.19
CA SER A 8 25.10 -15.18 51.39
C SER A 8 24.37 -15.93 50.26
N TYR A 9 23.06 -15.75 50.14
CA TYR A 9 22.34 -16.02 48.90
C TYR A 9 21.73 -14.71 48.41
N LEU A 10 22.50 -13.98 47.60
CA LEU A 10 21.93 -12.96 46.72
C LEU A 10 21.11 -13.69 45.66
N TRP A 11 19.80 -13.51 45.70
CA TRP A 11 18.92 -13.91 44.61
C TRP A 11 19.17 -12.97 43.43
N ALA A 12 19.91 -13.46 42.43
CA ALA A 12 19.96 -12.82 41.13
C ALA A 12 18.61 -13.05 40.43
N CYS A 13 17.77 -12.01 40.39
CA CYS A 13 16.63 -11.99 39.48
C CYS A 13 17.16 -11.96 38.04
N LEU A 14 17.21 -13.14 37.43
CA LEU A 14 17.43 -13.28 35.99
C LEU A 14 16.22 -12.64 35.29
N ALA A 15 16.37 -11.42 34.77
CA ALA A 15 15.38 -10.85 33.89
C ALA A 15 15.40 -11.67 32.60
N LEU A 16 14.44 -12.59 32.45
CA LEU A 16 14.12 -13.19 31.16
C LEU A 16 13.69 -12.04 30.25
N SER A 17 14.59 -11.62 29.37
CA SER A 17 14.20 -10.81 28.22
C SER A 17 13.39 -11.73 27.32
N ALA A 18 12.07 -11.70 27.47
CA ALA A 18 11.18 -12.34 26.52
C ALA A 18 11.38 -11.60 25.19
N CYS A 19 12.09 -12.24 24.26
CA CYS A 19 12.01 -11.88 22.85
C CYS A 19 10.57 -12.16 22.42
N VAL A 20 9.71 -11.16 22.57
CA VAL A 20 8.45 -11.12 21.84
C VAL A 20 8.85 -11.15 20.38
N HIS A 21 8.74 -12.33 19.77
CA HIS A 21 8.70 -12.42 18.34
C HIS A 21 7.40 -11.72 17.97
N ASP A 22 7.52 -10.46 17.55
CA ASP A 22 6.41 -9.75 16.92
C ASP A 22 6.06 -10.61 15.70
N ALA A 23 4.97 -11.37 15.81
CA ALA A 23 4.41 -12.04 14.64
C ALA A 23 4.15 -10.90 13.66
N ALA A 24 4.85 -10.92 12.52
CA ALA A 24 4.75 -9.87 11.50
C ALA A 24 3.26 -9.58 11.29
N ARG A 25 2.82 -8.42 11.78
CA ARG A 25 1.46 -7.97 11.55
C ARG A 25 1.46 -7.60 10.07
N GLY A 26 0.52 -8.13 9.30
CA GLY A 26 0.30 -7.67 7.93
C GLY A 26 0.10 -6.16 7.91
N GLY A 27 0.10 -5.57 6.72
CA GLY A 27 -0.05 -4.13 6.55
C GLY A 27 -1.21 -3.51 7.34
N THR A 28 -1.13 -2.20 7.53
CA THR A 28 -2.13 -1.47 8.32
C THR A 28 -2.77 -0.35 7.51
N PHE A 29 -4.08 -0.18 7.69
CA PHE A 29 -4.78 1.01 7.22
C PHE A 29 -4.79 2.08 8.30
N SER A 30 -4.24 3.25 8.02
CA SER A 30 -4.28 4.39 8.95
C SER A 30 -5.68 5.06 8.98
N SER A 31 -6.41 4.96 7.87
CA SER A 31 -7.73 5.58 7.66
C SER A 31 -8.87 4.57 7.45
N GLY A 32 -8.59 3.27 7.54
CA GLY A 32 -9.50 2.21 7.08
C GLY A 32 -9.59 2.08 5.56
N SER A 33 -10.34 1.07 5.09
CA SER A 33 -10.67 0.82 3.69
C SER A 33 -12.07 0.21 3.59
N LEU A 34 -12.80 0.55 2.53
CA LEU A 34 -14.09 -0.05 2.18
C LEU A 34 -13.92 -1.31 1.32
N LEU A 35 -12.82 -1.43 0.58
CA LEU A 35 -12.59 -2.50 -0.39
C LEU A 35 -11.59 -3.55 0.07
N LEU A 36 -10.57 -3.15 0.82
CA LEU A 36 -9.50 -4.03 1.27
C LEU A 36 -9.64 -4.32 2.75
N SER A 37 -9.37 -5.56 3.11
CA SER A 37 -9.17 -6.03 4.48
C SER A 37 -7.67 -6.15 4.77
N SER A 38 -7.30 -6.31 6.04
CA SER A 38 -5.90 -6.56 6.41
C SER A 38 -5.33 -7.85 5.78
N GLY A 39 -6.19 -8.85 5.50
CA GLY A 39 -5.76 -10.09 4.87
C GLY A 39 -5.41 -9.94 3.38
N ASP A 40 -5.88 -8.87 2.74
CA ASP A 40 -5.59 -8.59 1.33
C ASP A 40 -4.23 -7.89 1.15
N LEU A 41 -3.59 -7.47 2.25
CA LEU A 41 -2.35 -6.70 2.21
C LEU A 41 -1.11 -7.59 2.04
N ASP A 42 -1.09 -8.79 2.60
CA ASP A 42 0.10 -9.66 2.53
C ASP A 42 0.56 -9.94 1.07
N PRO A 43 -0.33 -10.27 0.11
CA PRO A 43 0.07 -10.43 -1.29
C PRO A 43 0.59 -9.13 -1.91
N LEU A 44 -0.01 -7.99 -1.57
CA LEU A 44 0.39 -6.68 -2.10
C LEU A 44 1.77 -6.26 -1.56
N GLU A 45 2.03 -6.48 -0.27
CA GLU A 45 3.30 -6.23 0.39
C GLU A 45 4.42 -7.11 -0.18
N ALA A 46 4.12 -8.37 -0.44
CA ALA A 46 5.07 -9.30 -1.05
C ALA A 46 5.52 -8.82 -2.44
N VAL A 47 4.60 -8.24 -3.23
CA VAL A 47 4.89 -7.72 -4.57
C VAL A 47 5.67 -6.39 -4.49
N VAL A 48 5.29 -5.49 -3.58
CA VAL A 48 6.00 -4.21 -3.36
C VAL A 48 7.41 -4.45 -2.81
N ASN A 49 7.60 -5.50 -2.01
CA ASN A 49 8.88 -5.96 -1.46
C ASN A 49 9.61 -4.88 -0.63
N GLN A 50 8.88 -4.17 0.24
CA GLN A 50 9.42 -3.16 1.16
C GLN A 50 9.18 -3.50 2.64
N GLY A 51 8.77 -4.74 2.93
CA GLY A 51 8.31 -5.14 4.26
C GLY A 51 6.88 -4.69 4.53
N GLN A 52 6.55 -4.51 5.81
CA GLN A 52 5.22 -4.06 6.22
C GLN A 52 4.94 -2.63 5.71
N LEU A 53 3.74 -2.41 5.19
CA LEU A 53 3.29 -1.17 4.60
C LEU A 53 2.16 -0.54 5.41
N GLU A 54 2.13 0.79 5.39
CA GLU A 54 1.02 1.61 5.86
C GLU A 54 0.27 2.19 4.67
N PHE A 55 -1.05 1.97 4.66
CA PHE A 55 -1.97 2.45 3.63
C PHE A 55 -2.81 3.59 4.21
N SER A 56 -2.70 4.78 3.62
CA SER A 56 -3.49 5.95 4.01
C SER A 56 -4.37 6.41 2.87
N SER A 57 -5.70 6.34 3.03
CA SER A 57 -6.64 6.78 2.00
C SER A 57 -6.51 8.28 1.81
N ILE A 58 -6.35 8.68 0.55
CA ILE A 58 -6.29 10.08 0.12
C ILE A 58 -7.50 10.47 -0.73
N PHE A 59 -8.24 9.47 -1.22
CA PHE A 59 -9.44 9.68 -2.01
C PHE A 59 -10.34 8.45 -1.93
N THR A 60 -11.63 8.67 -1.69
CA THR A 60 -12.65 7.64 -1.76
C THR A 60 -13.85 8.16 -2.52
N LYS A 61 -14.28 7.41 -3.53
CA LYS A 61 -15.55 7.62 -4.23
C LYS A 61 -16.43 6.39 -4.05
N THR A 62 -17.69 6.62 -3.73
CA THR A 62 -18.76 5.62 -3.81
C THR A 62 -19.82 6.13 -4.77
N LEU A 63 -20.82 5.30 -5.08
CA LEU A 63 -21.94 5.70 -5.92
C LEU A 63 -22.69 6.94 -5.38
N ASP A 64 -22.70 7.12 -4.05
CA ASP A 64 -23.59 8.09 -3.38
C ASP A 64 -22.87 9.26 -2.70
N ASN A 65 -21.54 9.25 -2.60
CA ASN A 65 -20.81 10.27 -1.82
C ASN A 65 -20.50 11.58 -2.60
N GLY A 66 -20.85 11.64 -3.89
CA GLY A 66 -20.65 12.84 -4.71
C GLY A 66 -19.19 13.20 -4.98
N ALA A 67 -18.22 12.31 -4.69
CA ALA A 67 -16.81 12.60 -4.88
C ALA A 67 -16.50 12.88 -6.36
N SER A 68 -15.77 13.97 -6.62
CA SER A 68 -15.56 14.53 -7.95
C SER A 68 -14.13 14.35 -8.46
N ILE A 69 -13.95 14.58 -9.76
CA ILE A 69 -12.64 14.56 -10.40
C ILE A 69 -11.72 15.66 -9.88
N GLU A 70 -12.24 16.83 -9.52
CA GLU A 70 -11.42 17.92 -8.95
C GLU A 70 -10.84 17.53 -7.59
N GLN A 71 -11.62 16.80 -6.79
CA GLN A 71 -11.16 16.26 -5.50
C GLN A 71 -10.09 15.19 -5.70
N LEU A 72 -10.29 14.28 -6.67
CA LEU A 72 -9.26 13.31 -7.05
C LEU A 72 -7.98 14.01 -7.50
N ASN A 73 -8.10 15.02 -8.36
CA ASN A 73 -6.97 15.77 -8.88
C ASN A 73 -6.19 16.46 -7.75
N THR A 74 -6.90 17.07 -6.82
CA THR A 74 -6.33 17.66 -5.60
C THR A 74 -5.59 16.61 -4.78
N ALA A 75 -6.21 15.44 -4.54
CA ALA A 75 -5.60 14.37 -3.76
C ALA A 75 -4.29 13.88 -4.38
N LEU A 76 -4.26 13.62 -5.69
CA LEU A 76 -3.06 13.13 -6.37
C LEU A 76 -1.93 14.17 -6.47
N THR A 77 -2.26 15.46 -6.36
CA THR A 77 -1.27 16.55 -6.45
C THR A 77 -0.61 16.84 -5.10
N HIS A 78 -1.35 16.70 -4.00
CA HIS A 78 -0.90 17.17 -2.68
C HIS A 78 -0.44 16.06 -1.74
N ASN A 79 -0.58 14.79 -2.12
CA ASN A 79 -0.22 13.67 -1.26
C ASN A 79 1.09 12.98 -1.69
N PRO A 80 1.77 12.32 -0.74
CA PRO A 80 2.98 11.55 -1.03
C PRO A 80 2.77 10.41 -2.04
N LEU A 81 3.90 9.95 -2.59
CA LEU A 81 4.01 8.76 -3.41
C LEU A 81 4.74 7.67 -2.61
N PRO A 82 4.63 6.39 -2.98
CA PRO A 82 3.83 5.82 -4.08
C PRO A 82 2.33 5.77 -3.76
N THR A 83 1.52 5.47 -4.79
CA THR A 83 0.06 5.35 -4.64
C THR A 83 -0.46 4.00 -5.08
N MET A 84 -1.53 3.54 -4.45
CA MET A 84 -2.29 2.37 -4.86
C MET A 84 -3.73 2.76 -5.17
N VAL A 85 -4.17 2.45 -6.38
CA VAL A 85 -5.56 2.64 -6.84
C VAL A 85 -6.27 1.32 -6.67
N VAL A 86 -7.40 1.31 -5.99
CA VAL A 86 -8.25 0.14 -5.74
C VAL A 86 -9.66 0.47 -6.18
N MET A 87 -10.29 -0.39 -6.97
CA MET A 87 -11.65 -0.18 -7.44
C MET A 87 -12.46 -1.47 -7.39
N GLU A 88 -13.72 -1.31 -7.02
CA GLU A 88 -14.75 -2.32 -7.14
C GLU A 88 -15.38 -2.23 -8.53
N VAL A 89 -15.23 -3.32 -9.26
CA VAL A 89 -15.93 -3.59 -10.51
C VAL A 89 -17.24 -4.27 -10.18
N LEU A 90 -18.38 -3.64 -10.49
CA LEU A 90 -19.69 -4.14 -10.08
C LEU A 90 -20.07 -5.43 -10.82
N GLU A 91 -19.92 -5.42 -12.14
CA GLU A 91 -20.12 -6.57 -13.00
C GLU A 91 -19.47 -6.31 -14.36
N THR A 92 -19.14 -7.41 -15.04
CA THR A 92 -18.74 -7.44 -16.44
C THR A 92 -19.54 -8.52 -17.17
N ARG A 93 -19.25 -8.75 -18.46
CA ARG A 93 -19.93 -9.82 -19.21
C ARG A 93 -19.51 -11.21 -18.75
N GLY A 94 -18.26 -11.37 -18.31
CA GLY A 94 -17.69 -12.68 -17.94
C GLY A 94 -17.63 -12.94 -16.44
N ASN A 95 -17.68 -11.90 -15.61
CA ASN A 95 -17.45 -12.02 -14.18
C ASN A 95 -18.45 -11.24 -13.33
N GLN A 96 -18.68 -11.75 -12.12
CA GLN A 96 -19.36 -11.02 -11.06
C GLN A 96 -18.43 -9.93 -10.49
N ARG A 97 -18.88 -9.29 -9.42
CA ARG A 97 -18.12 -8.29 -8.67
C ARG A 97 -16.66 -8.70 -8.46
N GLN A 98 -15.73 -7.81 -8.82
CA GLN A 98 -14.29 -7.99 -8.60
C GLN A 98 -13.67 -6.74 -7.94
N ILE A 99 -12.58 -6.93 -7.21
CA ILE A 99 -11.76 -5.85 -6.65
C ILE A 99 -10.41 -5.88 -7.38
N ILE A 100 -10.15 -4.84 -8.15
CA ILE A 100 -8.93 -4.70 -8.95
C ILE A 100 -8.21 -3.40 -8.63
N GLY A 101 -7.00 -3.26 -9.12
CA GLY A 101 -6.27 -2.03 -8.93
C GLY A 101 -4.90 -2.01 -9.60
N GLY A 102 -4.13 -0.98 -9.23
CA GLY A 102 -2.76 -0.84 -9.66
C GLY A 102 -1.93 -0.04 -8.67
N TYR A 103 -0.67 -0.44 -8.53
CA TYR A 103 0.35 0.27 -7.78
C TYR A 103 1.17 1.16 -8.72
N ASN A 104 1.22 2.45 -8.42
CA ASN A 104 2.01 3.43 -9.16
C ASN A 104 3.13 3.99 -8.28
N PRO A 105 4.41 3.65 -8.56
CA PRO A 105 5.56 4.15 -7.82
C PRO A 105 5.93 5.61 -8.13
N GLN A 106 5.35 6.20 -9.19
CA GLN A 106 5.71 7.53 -9.68
C GLN A 106 4.60 8.55 -9.42
N ALA A 107 4.95 9.83 -9.55
CA ALA A 107 3.95 10.88 -9.61
C ALA A 107 3.01 10.59 -10.79
N TRP A 108 1.72 10.87 -10.63
CA TRP A 108 0.76 10.76 -11.73
C TRP A 108 0.96 11.83 -12.83
N GLY A 109 1.95 12.73 -12.66
CA GLY A 109 2.16 13.90 -13.48
C GLY A 109 1.23 15.05 -13.05
N GLY A 110 1.72 16.30 -13.19
CA GLY A 110 0.88 17.49 -13.02
C GLY A 110 -0.17 17.59 -14.12
N SER A 111 -0.93 18.70 -14.19
CA SER A 111 -2.05 18.94 -15.12
C SER A 111 -1.71 18.97 -16.63
N GLY A 112 -0.60 18.36 -17.06
CA GLY A 112 -0.26 18.17 -18.47
C GLY A 112 -0.73 16.80 -18.95
N ASP A 113 -1.37 16.77 -20.12
CA ASP A 113 -1.79 15.54 -20.78
C ASP A 113 -0.55 14.73 -21.20
N GLY A 114 -0.42 13.47 -20.74
CA GLY A 114 0.72 12.66 -21.13
C GLY A 114 0.90 11.34 -20.40
N TYR A 115 1.85 10.57 -20.93
CA TYR A 115 2.32 9.34 -20.33
C TYR A 115 3.46 9.62 -19.35
N ASN A 116 3.43 8.92 -18.22
CA ASN A 116 4.59 8.73 -17.36
C ASN A 116 5.33 7.49 -17.83
N TYR A 117 6.63 7.64 -18.05
CA TYR A 117 7.48 6.61 -18.63
C TYR A 117 8.48 6.08 -17.63
N THR A 118 8.71 4.76 -17.66
CA THR A 118 9.74 4.09 -16.86
C THR A 118 10.64 3.31 -17.78
N TYR A 119 11.76 3.93 -18.15
CA TYR A 119 12.66 3.41 -19.19
C TYR A 119 13.61 2.32 -18.71
N ARG A 120 13.98 2.36 -17.42
CA ARG A 120 14.90 1.37 -16.84
C ARG A 120 14.11 0.23 -16.26
N SER A 121 14.46 -1.00 -16.64
CA SER A 121 13.77 -2.20 -16.16
C SER A 121 13.81 -2.36 -14.64
N SER A 122 14.91 -1.92 -14.01
CA SER A 122 15.05 -1.91 -12.55
C SER A 122 14.10 -0.97 -11.82
N GLU A 123 13.52 0.02 -12.53
CA GLU A 123 12.61 1.01 -11.97
C GLU A 123 11.13 0.66 -12.27
N GLN A 124 10.87 -0.37 -13.10
CA GLN A 124 9.52 -0.82 -13.49
C GLN A 124 8.91 -1.71 -12.41
N THR A 125 8.59 -1.09 -11.28
CA THR A 125 7.98 -1.75 -10.11
C THR A 125 6.48 -1.55 -10.03
N ALA A 126 5.88 -0.90 -11.03
CA ALA A 126 4.42 -0.81 -11.14
C ALA A 126 3.82 -2.18 -11.47
N PHE A 127 2.62 -2.44 -10.96
CA PHE A 127 1.87 -3.65 -11.26
C PHE A 127 0.37 -3.39 -11.17
N LEU A 128 -0.41 -4.21 -11.87
CA LEU A 128 -1.85 -4.34 -11.69
C LEU A 128 -2.14 -5.56 -10.83
N PHE A 129 -3.26 -5.53 -10.11
CA PHE A 129 -3.68 -6.64 -9.28
C PHE A 129 -5.19 -6.85 -9.34
N ASN A 130 -5.60 -8.09 -9.07
CA ASN A 130 -6.98 -8.48 -8.84
C ASN A 130 -7.05 -9.25 -7.53
N ILE A 131 -7.60 -8.63 -6.49
CA ILE A 131 -7.73 -9.25 -5.16
C ILE A 131 -8.70 -10.44 -5.21
N THR A 132 -9.70 -10.38 -6.08
CA THR A 132 -10.72 -11.43 -6.18
C THR A 132 -10.18 -12.72 -6.78
N THR A 133 -9.27 -12.64 -7.75
CA THR A 133 -8.65 -13.81 -8.39
C THR A 133 -7.25 -14.14 -7.85
N GLY A 134 -6.59 -13.17 -7.22
CA GLY A 134 -5.19 -13.25 -6.78
C GLY A 134 -4.17 -12.92 -7.88
N ASP A 135 -4.62 -12.44 -9.04
CA ASP A 135 -3.73 -12.17 -10.17
C ASP A 135 -2.89 -10.90 -9.96
N ILE A 136 -1.63 -10.95 -10.39
CA ILE A 136 -0.69 -9.83 -10.42
C ILE A 136 -0.09 -9.72 -11.82
N LEU A 137 -0.28 -8.58 -12.48
CA LEU A 137 0.31 -8.28 -13.77
C LEU A 137 1.40 -7.22 -13.60
N HIS A 138 2.66 -7.64 -13.67
CA HIS A 138 3.80 -6.73 -13.58
C HIS A 138 3.95 -5.89 -14.85
N GLN A 139 4.45 -4.67 -14.70
CA GLN A 139 4.89 -3.88 -15.85
C GLN A 139 5.96 -4.65 -16.63
N ARG A 140 5.80 -4.72 -17.95
CA ARG A 140 6.74 -5.45 -18.82
C ARG A 140 8.12 -4.79 -18.82
N HIS A 141 9.15 -5.63 -18.93
CA HIS A 141 10.54 -5.15 -18.94
C HIS A 141 11.09 -4.77 -20.31
N GLN A 142 10.49 -5.27 -21.39
CA GLN A 142 10.98 -5.08 -22.75
C GLN A 142 9.84 -5.05 -23.77
N GLY A 143 10.10 -4.42 -24.92
CA GLY A 143 9.13 -4.25 -26.01
C GLY A 143 8.35 -2.93 -25.92
N ARG A 144 7.79 -2.45 -27.04
CA ARG A 144 6.76 -1.40 -26.99
C ARG A 144 5.41 -2.09 -26.75
N PRO A 145 4.54 -1.58 -25.85
CA PRO A 145 4.66 -0.34 -25.07
C PRO A 145 5.05 -0.57 -23.59
N ALA A 146 6.03 -1.43 -23.29
CA ALA A 146 6.38 -1.83 -21.92
C ALA A 146 6.78 -0.67 -20.97
N TYR A 147 7.44 0.37 -21.49
CA TYR A 147 7.89 1.52 -20.69
C TYR A 147 6.79 2.57 -20.42
N TYR A 148 5.57 2.38 -20.94
CA TYR A 148 4.43 3.25 -20.66
C TYR A 148 3.80 2.81 -19.33
N GLN A 149 4.07 3.52 -18.24
CA GLN A 149 3.65 3.10 -16.90
C GLN A 149 2.23 3.56 -16.58
N THR A 150 2.01 4.87 -16.60
CA THR A 150 0.69 5.47 -16.39
C THR A 150 0.44 6.58 -17.39
N TYR A 151 -0.81 7.01 -17.49
CA TYR A 151 -1.22 8.13 -18.29
C TYR A 151 -2.28 8.93 -17.57
N ARG A 152 -2.26 10.22 -17.84
CA ARG A 152 -3.29 11.14 -17.39
C ARG A 152 -3.53 12.21 -18.44
N SER A 153 -4.79 12.60 -18.58
CA SER A 153 -5.23 13.73 -19.36
C SER A 153 -6.51 14.33 -18.80
N SER A 154 -6.96 15.43 -19.39
CA SER A 154 -8.26 16.07 -19.07
C SER A 154 -9.49 15.18 -19.30
N ILE A 155 -9.38 14.07 -20.06
CA ILE A 155 -10.50 13.15 -20.37
C ILE A 155 -10.26 11.74 -19.80
N ILE A 156 -8.99 11.40 -19.51
CA ILE A 156 -8.58 10.13 -18.93
C ILE A 156 -7.82 10.44 -17.64
N ASP A 157 -8.48 10.31 -16.51
CA ASP A 157 -7.91 10.85 -15.27
C ASP A 157 -6.87 9.93 -14.67
N LEU A 158 -7.07 8.62 -14.84
CA LEU A 158 -6.17 7.60 -14.33
C LEU A 158 -6.12 6.44 -15.32
N ALA A 159 -4.94 6.17 -15.85
CA ALA A 159 -4.71 4.94 -16.57
C ALA A 159 -3.33 4.36 -16.29
N PHE A 160 -3.26 3.04 -16.34
CA PHE A 160 -2.04 2.26 -16.37
C PHE A 160 -1.83 1.75 -17.79
N GLY A 161 -0.60 1.84 -18.29
CA GLY A 161 -0.19 1.20 -19.53
C GLY A 161 -0.42 2.03 -20.80
N GLY A 162 0.36 1.74 -21.84
CA GLY A 162 0.32 2.40 -23.14
C GLY A 162 -0.71 1.74 -24.05
N GLY A 163 -1.90 2.35 -24.17
CA GLY A 163 -3.09 1.72 -24.78
C GLY A 163 -4.18 1.33 -23.76
N PHE A 164 -3.85 1.54 -22.49
CA PHE A 164 -4.65 1.45 -21.26
C PHE A 164 -5.10 0.06 -20.85
N ASP A 165 -4.15 -0.61 -20.21
CA ASP A 165 -4.32 -1.90 -19.55
C ASP A 165 -5.34 -1.86 -18.41
N LEU A 166 -5.39 -0.72 -17.70
CA LEU A 166 -6.44 -0.39 -16.76
C LEU A 166 -6.70 1.11 -16.83
N LYS A 167 -7.95 1.50 -17.08
CA LYS A 167 -8.35 2.90 -17.24
C LYS A 167 -9.56 3.23 -16.40
N LEU A 168 -9.57 4.43 -15.83
CA LEU A 168 -10.74 5.10 -15.30
C LEU A 168 -11.07 6.34 -16.15
N THR A 169 -12.35 6.60 -16.37
CA THR A 169 -12.85 7.75 -17.16
C THR A 169 -13.25 8.93 -16.27
N HIS A 170 -13.43 10.11 -16.88
CA HIS A 170 -13.74 11.40 -16.22
C HIS A 170 -14.87 11.40 -15.19
N GLY A 171 -15.88 10.54 -15.35
CA GLY A 171 -16.96 10.41 -14.36
C GLY A 171 -16.58 9.63 -13.10
N LEU A 172 -15.42 8.97 -13.10
CA LEU A 172 -14.96 8.02 -12.10
C LEU A 172 -15.96 6.85 -11.85
N THR A 173 -16.85 6.58 -12.81
CA THR A 173 -17.91 5.57 -12.74
C THR A 173 -17.76 4.46 -13.77
N MET A 174 -16.90 4.67 -14.77
CA MET A 174 -16.65 3.73 -15.86
C MET A 174 -15.16 3.52 -16.01
N GLY A 175 -14.78 2.28 -16.27
CA GLY A 175 -13.41 1.92 -16.61
C GLY A 175 -13.32 0.95 -17.78
N SER A 176 -12.09 0.69 -18.20
CA SER A 176 -11.79 -0.36 -19.16
C SER A 176 -10.48 -1.06 -18.81
N ALA A 177 -10.41 -2.36 -19.11
CA ALA A 177 -9.20 -3.17 -18.96
C ALA A 177 -8.82 -3.81 -20.29
N ARG A 178 -7.51 -3.91 -20.50
CA ARG A 178 -6.86 -4.59 -21.63
C ARG A 178 -5.52 -5.13 -21.13
N GLU A 179 -4.86 -5.99 -21.87
CA GLU A 179 -3.47 -6.34 -21.58
C GLU A 179 -2.56 -5.84 -22.69
N LEU A 180 -1.52 -5.08 -22.34
CA LEU A 180 -0.58 -4.54 -23.32
C LEU A 180 0.80 -4.16 -22.71
N SER A 181 0.84 -3.25 -21.73
CA SER A 181 2.06 -2.81 -21.01
C SER A 181 2.34 -3.58 -19.73
N TYR A 182 1.32 -4.20 -19.14
CA TYR A 182 1.37 -5.04 -17.95
C TYR A 182 1.03 -6.47 -18.33
N GLY A 183 1.65 -7.47 -17.69
CA GLY A 183 1.45 -8.88 -17.99
C GLY A 183 2.36 -9.42 -19.11
N SER A 184 1.88 -10.41 -19.85
CA SER A 184 2.51 -10.97 -21.05
C SER A 184 2.53 -9.95 -22.20
N GLY A 185 1.49 -9.12 -22.27
CA GLY A 185 1.25 -8.17 -23.36
C GLY A 185 0.89 -8.82 -24.69
N ASP A 186 0.42 -10.07 -24.63
CA ASP A 186 -0.28 -10.73 -25.73
C ASP A 186 -1.74 -10.25 -25.75
N LEU A 187 -2.19 -9.77 -26.90
CA LEU A 187 -3.53 -9.18 -27.04
C LEU A 187 -4.65 -10.24 -27.02
N ASP A 188 -4.29 -11.50 -27.22
CA ASP A 188 -5.18 -12.65 -27.16
C ASP A 188 -5.25 -13.27 -25.74
N ASP A 189 -4.46 -12.74 -24.80
CA ASP A 189 -4.43 -13.15 -23.40
C ASP A 189 -5.51 -12.43 -22.56
N HIS A 190 -5.54 -12.73 -21.27
CA HIS A 190 -6.54 -12.25 -20.33
C HIS A 190 -6.14 -10.94 -19.65
N ASN A 191 -6.96 -9.90 -19.79
CA ASN A 191 -6.79 -8.67 -19.03
C ASN A 191 -6.92 -8.90 -17.50
N ILE A 192 -6.68 -7.87 -16.68
CA ILE A 192 -6.71 -7.99 -15.20
C ILE A 192 -8.03 -8.52 -14.61
N LEU A 193 -9.12 -8.53 -15.39
CA LEU A 193 -10.41 -9.11 -15.01
C LEU A 193 -10.53 -10.61 -15.36
N ALA A 194 -9.45 -11.24 -15.80
CA ALA A 194 -9.43 -12.57 -16.41
C ALA A 194 -10.28 -12.69 -17.70
N GLU A 195 -10.53 -11.57 -18.40
CA GLU A 195 -11.32 -11.55 -19.63
C GLU A 195 -10.46 -11.33 -20.87
N ALA A 196 -10.84 -11.98 -21.97
CA ALA A 196 -10.18 -11.78 -23.26
C ALA A 196 -10.47 -10.37 -23.81
N ALA A 197 -9.47 -9.80 -24.48
CA ALA A 197 -9.57 -8.51 -25.18
C ALA A 197 -9.93 -7.33 -24.24
N ASN A 198 -10.53 -6.28 -24.83
CA ASN A 198 -10.87 -5.05 -24.11
C ASN A 198 -12.24 -5.18 -23.41
N THR A 199 -12.23 -5.14 -22.08
CA THR A 199 -13.44 -5.19 -21.24
C THR A 199 -13.74 -3.81 -20.69
N THR A 200 -15.00 -3.37 -20.77
CA THR A 200 -15.49 -2.16 -20.09
C THR A 200 -16.30 -2.54 -18.87
N PHE A 201 -16.25 -1.73 -17.82
CA PHE A 201 -16.92 -2.01 -16.56
C PHE A 201 -17.43 -0.78 -15.85
N HIS A 202 -18.39 -0.99 -14.96
CA HIS A 202 -18.87 0.01 -14.00
C HIS A 202 -18.08 -0.07 -12.70
N VAL A 203 -17.73 1.11 -12.17
CA VAL A 203 -17.05 1.25 -10.88
C VAL A 203 -18.07 1.58 -9.79
N GLY A 204 -18.13 0.74 -8.76
CA GLY A 204 -18.97 0.96 -7.59
C GLY A 204 -18.30 1.87 -6.57
N THR A 205 -17.13 1.43 -6.12
CA THR A 205 -16.28 2.13 -5.15
C THR A 205 -14.87 2.27 -5.73
N LEU A 206 -14.24 3.41 -5.47
CA LEU A 206 -12.85 3.70 -5.82
C LEU A 206 -12.15 4.24 -4.58
N GLU A 207 -11.03 3.64 -4.22
CA GLU A 207 -10.15 4.10 -3.15
C GLU A 207 -8.75 4.33 -3.70
N ILE A 208 -8.09 5.38 -3.26
CA ILE A 208 -6.69 5.64 -3.56
C ILE A 208 -5.96 5.83 -2.26
N PHE A 209 -4.88 5.08 -2.09
CA PHE A 209 -4.03 5.11 -0.92
C PHE A 209 -2.67 5.69 -1.27
N THR A 210 -2.07 6.45 -0.36
CA THR A 210 -0.60 6.45 -0.27
C THR A 210 -0.14 5.16 0.38
N VAL A 211 1.01 4.67 -0.07
CA VAL A 211 1.60 3.43 0.43
C VAL A 211 3.02 3.73 0.87
N VAL A 212 3.33 3.59 2.14
CA VAL A 212 4.67 3.86 2.67
C VAL A 212 5.14 2.72 3.56
N PRO A 213 6.45 2.50 3.72
CA PRO A 213 6.96 1.57 4.72
C PRO A 213 6.42 1.93 6.10
N TYR A 214 5.88 0.93 6.80
CA TYR A 214 5.40 1.10 8.17
C TYR A 214 6.58 1.43 9.09
N SER A 215 6.44 2.52 9.85
CA SER A 215 7.43 2.91 10.85
C SER A 215 6.73 3.06 12.20
N PRO A 216 6.84 2.08 13.11
CA PRO A 216 6.24 2.21 14.43
C PRO A 216 6.85 3.41 15.16
N SER A 217 6.02 4.19 15.84
CA SER A 217 6.52 5.22 16.74
C SER A 217 7.26 4.52 17.88
N VAL A 218 8.58 4.64 17.90
CA VAL A 218 9.37 4.18 19.04
C VAL A 218 8.92 5.02 20.23
N PRO A 219 8.33 4.43 21.29
CA PRO A 219 8.07 5.19 22.49
C PRO A 219 9.44 5.63 23.02
N THR A 220 9.70 6.94 22.99
CA THR A 220 10.84 7.51 23.69
C THR A 220 10.75 6.99 25.12
N PRO A 221 11.80 6.35 25.67
CA PRO A 221 11.76 5.87 27.04
C PRO A 221 11.37 7.04 27.92
N ASN A 222 10.19 6.95 28.55
CA ASN A 222 9.70 7.98 29.43
C ASN A 222 10.84 8.35 30.39
N ALA A 223 11.24 9.62 30.39
CA ALA A 223 12.26 10.14 31.30
C ALA A 223 11.94 9.90 32.80
N SER A 224 10.75 9.38 33.10
CA SER A 224 10.33 8.91 34.42
C SER A 224 11.19 7.76 34.98
N LEU A 225 11.78 6.90 34.16
CA LEU A 225 12.67 5.83 34.66
C LEU A 225 14.06 6.36 35.07
N ALA A 226 14.57 7.41 34.42
CA ALA A 226 15.80 8.09 34.84
C ALA A 226 15.59 8.92 36.12
N GLY A 227 14.40 9.51 36.31
CA GLY A 227 14.03 10.22 37.54
C GLY A 227 13.92 9.32 38.76
N MET A 228 13.51 8.06 38.60
CA MET A 228 13.29 7.14 39.73
C MET A 228 14.62 6.66 40.36
N PHE A 229 15.70 6.53 39.58
CA PHE A 229 17.04 6.23 40.10
C PHE A 229 17.71 7.44 40.78
N ALA A 230 17.41 8.67 40.34
CA ALA A 230 17.90 9.88 40.98
C ALA A 230 17.25 10.14 42.35
N LEU A 231 15.98 9.77 42.54
CA LEU A 231 15.29 9.97 43.81
C LEU A 231 15.71 8.93 44.89
N LEU A 232 16.00 7.70 44.49
CA LEU A 232 16.51 6.64 45.39
C LEU A 232 17.94 6.93 45.88
N THR A 233 18.76 7.63 45.08
CA THR A 233 20.11 8.04 45.50
C THR A 233 20.12 9.27 46.40
N LEU A 234 19.14 10.18 46.29
CA LEU A 234 18.98 11.30 47.22
C LEU A 234 18.39 10.89 48.58
N LEU A 235 17.48 9.92 48.62
CA LEU A 235 16.90 9.44 49.88
C LEU A 235 17.88 8.58 50.71
N ALA A 236 18.92 8.02 50.09
CA ALA A 236 20.00 7.30 50.77
C ALA A 236 21.08 8.23 51.37
N ARG A 237 21.07 9.53 51.08
CA ARG A 237 21.94 10.54 51.69
C ARG A 237 21.17 11.39 52.71
N ARG A 238 20.85 10.82 53.86
CA ARG A 238 20.63 11.61 55.08
C ARG A 238 21.88 11.53 55.96
N PRO A 239 22.56 12.66 56.27
CA PRO A 239 23.62 12.66 57.27
C PRO A 239 23.00 12.55 58.68
N ALA A 240 23.69 11.83 59.57
CA ALA A 240 23.45 11.82 61.01
C ALA A 240 23.94 13.12 61.65
#